data_AF-A0A925MBI4-F1
#
_entry.id   AF-A0A925MBI4-F1
#
_cell.length_a   1.000
_cell.length_b   1.000
_cell.length_c   1.000
_cell.angle_alpha   90.00
_cell.angle_beta   90.00
_cell.angle_gamma   90.00
#
_symmetry.space_group_name_H-M   'P 1'
#
loop_
_entity.id
_entity.type
_entity.pdbx_description
1 polymer ?
#
loop_
_entity_poly.entity_id
_entity_poly.type
_entity_poly.pdbx_seq_one_letter_code
_entity_poly.pdbx_strand_id
1 'polypeptide(L)'
;MTDSNGYVPAHNTRFTQPLTGKPDKDYANNRTKRLLGDLASLRAARSEARYLLQRTALETGEVIYDLSVPIMVRGKHWGCARIGYRRAE
;
A
#
# COMPACT_ATOMS: atom_id res chain seq x y z
N MET A 1 4.09 1.30 -2.87
CA MET A 1 4.11 2.73 -3.25
C MET A 1 2.69 3.13 -3.59
N THR A 2 2.24 4.28 -3.11
CA THR A 2 0.87 4.76 -3.28
C THR A 2 0.93 6.25 -3.54
N ASP A 3 0.19 6.77 -4.52
CA ASP A 3 0.09 8.22 -4.72
C ASP A 3 -0.82 8.88 -3.67
N SER A 4 -0.85 10.21 -3.61
CA SER A 4 -1.65 10.96 -2.62
C SER A 4 -3.18 10.78 -2.75
N ASN A 5 -3.64 10.19 -3.85
CA ASN A 5 -5.04 9.85 -4.11
C ASN A 5 -5.35 8.36 -3.85
N GLY A 6 -4.38 7.57 -3.42
CA GLY A 6 -4.55 6.16 -3.10
C GLY A 6 -4.24 5.19 -4.24
N TYR A 7 -3.76 5.65 -5.40
CA TYR A 7 -3.42 4.77 -6.51
C TYR A 7 -2.09 4.03 -6.26
N VAL A 8 -2.09 2.71 -6.47
CA VAL A 8 -0.94 1.83 -6.28
C VAL A 8 -0.39 1.43 -7.65
N PRO A 9 0.56 2.17 -8.24
CA PRO A 9 1.05 1.88 -9.60
C PRO A 9 1.82 0.55 -9.69
N ALA A 10 2.49 0.15 -8.61
CA ALA A 10 3.29 -1.07 -8.53
C ALA A 10 3.30 -1.66 -7.11
N HIS A 11 3.56 -2.96 -7.02
CA HIS A 11 3.62 -3.73 -5.77
C HIS A 11 4.86 -4.64 -5.76
N ASN A 12 5.14 -5.30 -4.63
CA ASN A 12 6.17 -6.33 -4.55
C ASN A 12 5.87 -7.51 -5.51
N THR A 13 6.90 -8.27 -5.88
CA THR A 13 6.84 -9.35 -6.88
C THR A 13 5.82 -10.43 -6.53
N ARG A 14 5.64 -10.74 -5.24
CA ARG A 14 4.65 -11.72 -4.77
C ARG A 14 3.23 -11.37 -5.21
N PHE A 15 2.86 -10.10 -5.17
CA PHE A 15 1.53 -9.61 -5.52
C PHE A 15 1.49 -8.86 -6.87
N THR A 16 2.33 -9.27 -7.82
CA THR A 16 2.37 -8.72 -9.19
C THR A 16 2.24 -9.84 -10.22
N GLN A 17 1.48 -10.90 -9.90
CA GLN A 17 1.30 -12.03 -10.82
C GLN A 17 0.48 -11.61 -12.06
N PRO A 18 0.73 -12.19 -13.25
CA PRO A 18 -0.07 -11.92 -14.44
C PRO A 18 -1.57 -12.14 -14.21
N LEU A 19 -2.40 -11.30 -14.84
CA LEU A 19 -3.86 -11.47 -14.79
C LEU A 19 -4.26 -12.72 -15.55
N THR A 20 -5.12 -13.52 -14.93
CA THR A 20 -5.61 -14.81 -15.43
C THR A 20 -7.02 -14.71 -16.02
N GLY A 21 -7.70 -13.57 -15.81
CA GLY A 21 -9.11 -13.37 -16.18
C GLY A 21 -10.08 -14.01 -15.19
N LYS A 22 -9.58 -14.60 -14.10
CA LYS A 22 -10.39 -15.16 -13.01
C LYS A 22 -10.39 -14.16 -11.85
N PRO A 23 -11.50 -13.44 -11.58
CA PRO A 23 -11.52 -12.33 -10.62
C PRO A 23 -10.91 -12.67 -9.26
N ASP A 24 -11.30 -13.80 -8.66
CA ASP A 24 -10.82 -14.18 -7.32
C ASP A 24 -9.30 -14.43 -7.28
N LYS A 25 -8.75 -15.04 -8.35
CA LYS A 25 -7.31 -15.30 -8.45
C LYS A 25 -6.53 -14.01 -8.67
N ASP A 26 -7.02 -13.16 -9.54
CA ASP A 26 -6.39 -11.89 -9.88
C ASP A 26 -6.44 -10.94 -8.67
N TYR A 27 -7.55 -10.97 -7.93
CA TYR A 27 -7.72 -10.22 -6.70
C TYR A 27 -6.75 -10.67 -5.59
N ALA A 28 -6.50 -11.96 -5.45
CA ALA A 28 -5.56 -12.46 -4.45
C ALA A 28 -4.08 -12.18 -4.82
N ASN A 29 -3.73 -12.27 -6.11
CA ASN A 29 -2.34 -12.38 -6.56
C ASN A 29 -1.79 -11.15 -7.32
N ASN A 30 -2.62 -10.19 -7.72
CA ASN A 30 -2.18 -8.96 -8.37
C ASN A 30 -2.75 -7.71 -7.69
N ARG A 31 -1.93 -7.03 -6.89
CA ARG A 31 -2.29 -5.81 -6.15
C ARG A 31 -1.80 -4.53 -6.82
N THR A 32 -1.41 -4.60 -8.09
CA THR A 32 -1.00 -3.43 -8.87
C THR A 32 -2.20 -2.71 -9.47
N LYS A 33 -2.02 -1.43 -9.79
CA LYS A 33 -2.99 -0.56 -10.45
C LYS A 33 -4.34 -0.46 -9.71
N ARG A 34 -4.33 -0.59 -8.39
CA ARG A 34 -5.52 -0.49 -7.52
C ARG A 34 -5.67 0.90 -6.95
N LEU A 35 -6.90 1.28 -6.64
CA LEU A 35 -7.23 2.45 -5.83
C LEU A 35 -7.54 2.01 -4.40
N LEU A 36 -6.76 2.48 -3.43
CA LEU A 36 -6.99 2.27 -2.01
C LEU A 36 -7.70 3.48 -1.42
N GLY A 37 -8.98 3.33 -1.11
CA GLY A 37 -9.82 4.41 -0.56
C GLY A 37 -10.03 4.33 0.95
N ASP A 38 -9.46 3.34 1.62
CA ASP A 38 -9.62 3.19 3.07
C ASP A 38 -8.86 4.28 3.84
N LEU A 39 -9.36 4.63 5.03
CA LEU A 39 -8.82 5.72 5.84
C LEU A 39 -7.34 5.53 6.19
N ALA A 40 -6.91 4.29 6.48
CA ALA A 40 -5.53 4.01 6.85
C ALA A 40 -4.60 4.23 5.65
N SER A 41 -4.97 3.71 4.47
CA SER A 41 -4.21 3.90 3.24
C SER A 41 -4.13 5.35 2.80
N LEU A 42 -5.23 6.09 2.85
CA LEU A 42 -5.24 7.52 2.51
C LEU A 42 -4.42 8.36 3.50
N ARG A 43 -4.45 8.01 4.79
CA ARG A 43 -3.61 8.67 5.80
C ARG A 43 -2.13 8.44 5.54
N ALA A 44 -1.73 7.20 5.23
CA ALA A 44 -0.36 6.88 4.84
C ALA A 44 0.06 7.63 3.56
N ALA A 45 -0.81 7.65 2.54
CA ALA A 45 -0.56 8.31 1.26
C ALA A 45 -0.45 9.84 1.35
N ARG A 46 -1.11 10.47 2.33
CA ARG A 46 -1.15 11.93 2.50
C ARG A 46 -0.23 12.45 3.61
N SER A 47 0.45 11.57 4.33
CA SER A 47 1.34 11.98 5.41
C SER A 47 2.64 12.57 4.86
N GLU A 48 2.96 13.80 5.27
CA GLU A 48 4.24 14.48 4.99
C GLU A 48 5.22 14.39 6.19
N ALA A 49 4.84 13.68 7.25
CA ALA A 49 5.73 13.43 8.38
C ALA A 49 6.91 12.53 7.94
N ARG A 50 8.04 12.60 8.65
CA ARG A 50 9.25 11.79 8.35
C ARG A 50 8.94 10.30 8.15
N TYR A 51 8.00 9.77 8.94
CA TYR A 51 7.38 8.47 8.74
C TYR A 51 6.02 8.43 9.45
N LEU A 52 5.18 7.46 9.09
CA LEU A 52 3.96 7.11 9.81
C LEU A 52 3.91 5.60 10.00
N LEU A 53 3.74 5.17 11.27
CA LEU A 53 3.57 3.77 11.65
C LEU A 53 2.13 3.54 12.12
N GLN A 54 1.45 2.55 11.54
CA GLN A 54 0.05 2.23 11.85
C GLN A 54 -0.11 0.72 12.08
N ARG A 55 -1.10 0.35 12.90
CA ARG A 55 -1.65 -1.01 12.89
C ARG A 55 -2.84 -1.02 11.93
N THR A 56 -2.77 -1.86 10.92
CA THR A 56 -3.79 -1.95 9.87
C THR A 56 -4.30 -3.38 9.80
N ALA A 57 -5.62 -3.55 9.77
CA ALA A 57 -6.25 -4.82 9.45
C ALA A 57 -6.23 -5.02 7.94
N LEU A 58 -5.70 -6.15 7.49
CA LEU A 58 -5.85 -6.63 6.12
C LEU A 58 -7.27 -7.14 5.91
N GLU A 59 -7.65 -7.27 4.64
CA GLU A 59 -8.93 -7.88 4.25
C GLU A 59 -9.09 -9.32 4.75
N THR A 60 -7.97 -10.01 4.98
CA THR A 60 -7.92 -11.34 5.60
C THR A 60 -8.25 -11.34 7.10
N GLY A 61 -8.43 -10.17 7.71
CA GLY A 61 -8.57 -10.00 9.17
C GLY A 61 -7.25 -9.98 9.92
N GLU A 62 -6.14 -10.29 9.26
CA GLU A 62 -4.80 -10.23 9.86
C GLU A 62 -4.40 -8.78 10.16
N VAL A 63 -3.89 -8.52 11.37
CA VAL A 63 -3.35 -7.22 11.73
C VAL A 63 -1.87 -7.17 11.43
N ILE A 64 -1.45 -6.20 10.61
CA ILE A 64 -0.04 -5.93 10.31
C ILE A 64 0.37 -4.55 10.82
N TYR A 65 1.68 -4.37 10.95
CA TYR A 65 2.27 -3.04 11.07
C TYR A 65 2.55 -2.49 9.67
N ASP A 66 2.04 -1.30 9.38
CA ASP A 66 2.29 -0.56 8.16
C ASP A 66 3.20 0.63 8.47
N LEU A 67 4.42 0.59 7.92
CA LEU A 67 5.36 1.70 7.96
C LEU A 67 5.32 2.42 6.61
N SER A 68 5.11 3.73 6.64
CA SER A 68 5.08 4.58 5.46
C SER A 68 6.04 5.76 5.57
N VAL A 69 6.63 6.15 4.44
CA VAL A 69 7.51 7.31 4.30
C VAL A 69 7.11 8.15 3.07
N PRO A 70 7.10 9.48 3.15
CA PRO A 70 6.68 10.34 2.05
C PRO A 70 7.66 10.25 0.88
N ILE A 71 7.12 10.28 -0.34
CA ILE A 71 7.86 10.40 -1.59
C ILE A 71 7.78 11.87 -2.03
N MET A 72 8.93 12.53 -2.01
CA MET A 72 9.09 13.90 -2.47
C MET A 72 9.82 13.91 -3.81
N VAL A 73 9.26 14.54 -4.83
CA VAL A 73 9.90 14.73 -6.14
C VAL A 73 9.96 16.21 -6.42
N ARG A 74 11.18 16.76 -6.51
CA ARG A 74 11.43 18.20 -6.73
C ARG A 74 10.68 19.10 -5.74
N GLY A 75 10.68 18.73 -4.46
CA GLY A 75 10.01 19.48 -3.39
C GLY A 75 8.49 19.32 -3.32
N LYS A 76 7.86 18.57 -4.24
CA LYS A 76 6.42 18.26 -4.20
C LYS A 76 6.17 16.88 -3.60
N HIS A 77 5.15 16.75 -2.76
CA HIS A 77 4.69 15.47 -2.24
C HIS A 77 3.87 14.70 -3.30
N TRP A 78 4.22 13.44 -3.54
CA TRP A 78 3.58 12.58 -4.54
C TRP A 78 2.84 11.39 -3.95
N GLY A 79 2.92 11.16 -2.64
CA GLY A 79 2.42 9.96 -1.98
C GLY A 79 3.48 9.33 -1.10
N CYS A 80 3.45 8.01 -0.92
CA CYS A 80 4.36 7.32 -0.01
C CYS A 80 4.89 5.97 -0.51
N ALA A 81 6.06 5.59 0.00
CA ALA A 81 6.53 4.21 0.00
C ALA A 81 6.03 3.54 1.30
N ARG A 82 5.63 2.27 1.21
CA ARG A 82 5.00 1.53 2.31
C ARG A 82 5.58 0.13 2.43
N ILE A 83 5.75 -0.33 3.65
CA ILE A 83 6.10 -1.71 3.98
C ILE A 83 5.14 -2.20 5.07
N GLY A 84 4.38 -3.23 4.73
CA GLY A 84 3.64 -4.03 5.70
C GLY A 84 4.52 -5.14 6.26
N TYR A 85 4.64 -5.23 7.58
CA TYR A 85 5.39 -6.29 8.25
C TYR A 85 4.63 -6.82 9.47
N ARG A 86 4.98 -8.05 9.85
CA ARG A 86 4.56 -8.67 11.10
C ARG A 86 5.75 -8.65 12.04
N ARG A 87 5.49 -8.55 13.35
CA ARG A 87 6.53 -8.86 14.33
C ARG A 87 6.93 -10.33 14.12
N ALA A 88 8.23 -10.59 14.08
CA ALA A 88 8.71 -11.95 14.27
C ALA A 88 8.38 -12.37 15.70
N GLU A 89 7.86 -13.59 15.85
CA GLU A 89 7.76 -14.26 17.15
C GLU A 89 9.16 -14.58 17.69
#